data_AF-A0A316QIG1-F1
#
_entry.id   AF-A0A316QIG1-F1
#
_cell.length_a   1.000
_cell.length_b   1.000
_cell.length_c   1.000
_cell.angle_alpha   90.00
_cell.angle_beta   90.00
_cell.angle_gamma   90.00
#
_symmetry.space_group_name_H-M   'P 1'
#
loop_
_entity.id
_entity.type
_entity.pdbx_description
1 polymer ?
#
loop_
_entity_poly.entity_id
_entity_poly.type
_entity_poly.pdbx_seq_one_letter_code
_entity_poly.pdbx_strand_id
1 'polypeptide(L)'
;MMLKKILSMGLALAFCGLASAGCAKGDSENKRTPITLPDYENMQSEPLMINGWLSPPPTTDAYREYKEAGFNYIFIMGQNAGAVGSEKMENALEVCDELGIKAFVDISRNLSAIDATIENYSKHPSFAGYNYDEPVIYRNTINMSDGIVDIAEKVKVMHEQYPTVEFLVNLNPSECVDLNWGTPKFTYAEYLDAQTTYINSIYKDSSLHNWLSCDSYPICNNQTSKHPYYLKTSWLQNLAYLAEIKRDSEVKLTTNFFIQSMPYGTPNGMYDRKPTYEDIRLQAYSLLAYGYDSISYFCYATPNAVGEFQDYQQAMIDRDGNKTDIYESGKAVNEELRSFEKVYRQFNSNWLGVCPVYGTNNTSEDEFYFNKSMDALANPLELKHLSGLKGFESDEDVIIGYMKDGSGNPGFMVVNYNDSSWNKKVNAKMNFGDYTQAQVYRRGKKSVVDLKNGILTLELEVGEGVFVIPCS
;
A
#
# COMPACT_ATOMS: atom_id res chain seq x y z
N MET A 1 51.03 27.16 -28.12
CA MET A 1 50.57 28.49 -27.69
C MET A 1 49.41 28.27 -26.72
N MET A 2 49.64 28.57 -25.43
CA MET A 2 48.72 28.66 -24.26
C MET A 2 47.83 27.45 -23.88
N LEU A 3 48.15 26.69 -22.80
CA LEU A 3 47.88 26.88 -21.34
C LEU A 3 46.44 26.48 -20.93
N LYS A 4 46.09 25.63 -19.94
CA LYS A 4 46.58 25.34 -18.55
C LYS A 4 46.10 23.93 -18.11
N LYS A 5 46.96 23.09 -17.50
CA LYS A 5 47.08 22.72 -16.06
C LYS A 5 45.82 22.16 -15.35
N ILE A 6 45.90 20.89 -14.92
CA ILE A 6 45.24 20.34 -13.71
C ILE A 6 46.32 19.60 -12.91
N LEU A 7 46.39 19.92 -11.61
CA LEU A 7 47.31 19.37 -10.61
C LEU A 7 46.52 18.41 -9.71
N SER A 8 47.04 17.19 -9.52
CA SER A 8 46.59 16.24 -8.51
C SER A 8 47.36 16.45 -7.21
N MET A 9 46.70 16.32 -6.06
CA MET A 9 47.38 16.15 -4.78
C MET A 9 46.47 15.40 -3.81
N GLY A 10 46.83 14.15 -3.54
CA GLY A 10 46.41 13.46 -2.32
C GLY A 10 47.29 13.88 -1.16
N LEU A 11 46.76 13.82 0.06
CA LEU A 11 47.58 13.82 1.26
C LEU A 11 46.93 12.93 2.33
N ALA A 12 47.77 12.06 2.88
CA ALA A 12 47.44 11.01 3.82
C ALA A 12 47.41 11.49 5.27
N LEU A 13 46.74 10.66 6.06
CA LEU A 13 46.60 10.60 7.51
C LEU A 13 47.85 10.95 8.34
N ALA A 14 47.61 11.71 9.41
CA ALA A 14 48.33 11.57 10.68
C ALA A 14 47.45 12.09 11.83
N PHE A 15 46.95 11.20 12.69
CA PHE A 15 46.50 11.56 14.04
C PHE A 15 47.00 10.49 15.01
N CYS A 16 48.04 10.85 15.76
CA CYS A 16 48.46 10.14 16.96
C CYS A 16 47.82 10.82 18.17
N GLY A 17 47.04 10.07 18.95
CA GLY A 17 46.54 10.46 20.25
C GLY A 17 46.56 9.26 21.19
N LEU A 18 47.36 9.35 22.24
CA LEU A 18 47.76 8.31 23.18
C LEU A 18 46.57 7.64 23.92
N ALA A 19 46.58 6.31 23.98
CA ALA A 19 45.76 5.54 24.92
C ALA A 19 46.62 5.13 26.13
N SER A 20 46.31 5.69 27.29
CA SER A 20 46.78 5.21 28.60
C SER A 20 45.88 4.08 29.10
N ALA A 21 46.48 2.94 29.41
CA ALA A 21 45.81 1.81 30.04
C ALA A 21 45.35 2.17 31.48
N GLY A 22 44.08 1.91 31.77
CA GLY A 22 43.52 1.94 33.11
C GLY A 22 42.53 0.81 33.28
N CYS A 23 42.95 -0.25 33.98
CA CYS A 23 42.05 -1.30 34.46
C CYS A 23 41.21 -0.74 35.61
N ALA A 24 39.90 -0.63 35.41
CA ALA A 24 38.93 -0.54 36.49
C ALA A 24 37.73 -1.42 36.11
N LYS A 25 37.53 -2.52 36.86
CA LYS A 25 36.26 -3.26 36.89
C LYS A 25 35.21 -2.33 37.48
N GLY A 26 34.28 -1.89 36.65
CA GLY A 26 33.04 -1.24 37.06
C GLY A 26 31.91 -1.88 36.27
N ASP A 27 30.87 -2.32 36.98
CA ASP A 27 29.61 -2.77 36.39
C ASP A 27 29.08 -1.66 35.46
N SER A 28 29.21 -1.86 34.16
CA SER A 28 28.52 -1.03 33.18
C SER A 28 27.10 -1.57 33.06
N GLU A 29 26.16 -0.99 33.79
CA GLU A 29 24.82 -0.83 33.24
C GLU A 29 25.01 -0.20 31.86
N ASN A 30 24.81 -0.99 30.80
CA ASN A 30 24.77 -0.49 29.42
C ASN A 30 23.51 0.36 29.28
N LYS A 31 23.49 1.54 29.92
CA LYS A 31 22.49 2.57 29.65
C LYS A 31 22.78 3.05 28.24
N ARG A 32 21.98 2.55 27.29
CA ARG A 32 21.96 3.03 25.92
C ARG A 32 21.78 4.55 25.95
N THR A 33 22.50 5.26 25.09
CA THR A 33 22.30 6.70 24.91
C THR A 33 20.81 6.96 24.68
N PRO A 34 20.19 7.94 25.38
CA PRO A 34 18.79 8.30 25.16
C PRO A 34 18.50 8.48 23.68
N ILE A 35 17.41 7.88 23.20
CA ILE A 35 16.99 7.97 21.80
C ILE A 35 15.93 9.05 21.75
N THR A 36 16.37 10.27 21.44
CA THR A 36 15.48 11.39 21.13
C THR A 36 14.99 11.24 19.69
N LEU A 37 13.68 11.03 19.54
CA LEU A 37 13.05 10.92 18.22
C LEU A 37 12.92 12.31 17.57
N PRO A 38 13.03 12.39 16.23
CA PRO A 38 12.59 13.55 15.47
C PRO A 38 11.13 13.92 15.77
N ASP A 39 10.79 15.19 15.56
CA ASP A 39 9.43 15.68 15.63
C ASP A 39 8.67 15.36 14.34
N TYR A 40 8.32 14.08 14.16
CA TYR A 40 7.72 13.57 12.93
C TYR A 40 6.42 14.28 12.53
N GLU A 41 5.65 14.81 13.49
CA GLU A 41 4.36 15.49 13.23
C GLU A 41 4.55 16.82 12.48
N ASN A 42 5.73 17.45 12.63
CA ASN A 42 6.10 18.70 12.00
C ASN A 42 7.06 18.52 10.80
N MET A 43 7.48 17.29 10.51
CA MET A 43 8.26 16.98 9.32
C MET A 43 7.40 17.06 8.06
N GLN A 44 8.03 17.44 6.94
CA GLN A 44 7.39 17.42 5.64
C GLN A 44 7.28 15.98 5.14
N SER A 45 6.13 15.64 4.59
CA SER A 45 5.90 14.41 3.84
C SER A 45 4.80 14.64 2.83
N GLU A 46 4.87 13.94 1.71
CA GLU A 46 3.68 13.75 0.89
C GLU A 46 2.63 12.97 1.69
N PRO A 47 1.34 13.29 1.54
CA PRO A 47 0.27 12.55 2.19
C PRO A 47 0.21 11.12 1.65
N LEU A 48 -0.37 10.20 2.43
CA LEU A 48 -0.72 8.88 1.91
C LEU A 48 -1.66 9.07 0.72
N MET A 49 -1.47 8.31 -0.36
CA MET A 49 -2.37 8.39 -1.50
C MET A 49 -3.55 7.45 -1.25
N ILE A 50 -4.75 8.01 -1.22
CA ILE A 50 -5.99 7.24 -1.05
C ILE A 50 -6.89 7.60 -2.20
N ASN A 51 -7.27 6.58 -2.96
CA ASN A 51 -8.09 6.71 -4.15
C ASN A 51 -9.18 5.62 -4.18
N GLY A 52 -10.08 5.70 -5.16
CA GLY A 52 -11.28 4.88 -5.22
C GLY A 52 -11.67 4.58 -6.64
N TRP A 53 -11.93 3.30 -6.91
CA TRP A 53 -12.40 2.80 -8.18
C TRP A 53 -13.92 2.91 -8.31
N LEU A 54 -14.26 3.15 -9.56
CA LEU A 54 -15.41 3.85 -10.11
C LEU A 54 -15.67 5.23 -9.50
N SER A 55 -15.62 6.24 -10.38
CA SER A 55 -15.83 7.64 -10.02
C SER A 55 -17.28 7.90 -9.61
N PRO A 56 -17.52 8.86 -8.69
CA PRO A 56 -18.85 9.42 -8.52
C PRO A 56 -19.27 10.25 -9.74
N PRO A 57 -20.55 10.65 -9.84
CA PRO A 57 -20.99 11.65 -10.83
C PRO A 57 -20.13 12.91 -10.75
N PRO A 58 -19.68 13.49 -11.88
CA PRO A 58 -18.75 14.62 -11.92
C PRO A 58 -19.46 15.94 -11.57
N THR A 59 -19.86 16.04 -10.32
CA THR A 59 -20.45 17.23 -9.72
C THR A 59 -19.55 17.67 -8.57
N THR A 60 -19.45 18.98 -8.34
CA THR A 60 -18.63 19.52 -7.25
C THR A 60 -19.04 18.93 -5.90
N ASP A 61 -20.32 18.71 -5.63
CA ASP A 61 -20.78 18.14 -4.35
C ASP A 61 -20.34 16.68 -4.16
N ALA A 62 -20.48 15.83 -5.18
CA ALA A 62 -20.06 14.43 -5.07
C ALA A 62 -18.53 14.28 -4.92
N TYR A 63 -17.75 15.12 -5.59
CA TYR A 63 -16.28 15.10 -5.47
C TYR A 63 -15.81 15.78 -4.17
N ARG A 64 -16.56 16.75 -3.64
CA ARG A 64 -16.32 17.30 -2.30
C ARG A 64 -16.54 16.22 -1.24
N GLU A 65 -17.62 15.46 -1.34
CA GLU A 65 -17.91 14.33 -0.47
C GLU A 65 -16.84 13.21 -0.55
N TYR A 66 -16.33 12.95 -1.75
CA TYR A 66 -15.18 12.08 -1.98
C TYR A 66 -13.96 12.57 -1.20
N LYS A 67 -13.61 13.86 -1.34
CA LYS A 67 -12.48 14.46 -0.63
C LYS A 67 -12.67 14.46 0.90
N GLU A 68 -13.88 14.76 1.38
CA GLU A 68 -14.22 14.75 2.81
C GLU A 68 -14.18 13.36 3.43
N ALA A 69 -14.32 12.30 2.64
CA ALA A 69 -14.07 10.92 3.07
C ALA A 69 -12.57 10.56 3.15
N GLY A 70 -11.68 11.53 2.95
CA GLY A 70 -10.23 11.37 3.09
C GLY A 70 -9.51 10.91 1.82
N PHE A 71 -10.18 10.87 0.66
CA PHE A 71 -9.55 10.58 -0.61
C PHE A 71 -8.87 11.83 -1.20
N ASN A 72 -7.72 11.66 -1.84
CA ASN A 72 -6.93 12.76 -2.42
C ASN A 72 -6.46 12.49 -3.87
N TYR A 73 -6.63 11.26 -4.34
CA TYR A 73 -6.46 10.85 -5.74
C TYR A 73 -7.75 10.19 -6.22
N ILE A 74 -8.02 10.17 -7.52
CA ILE A 74 -9.17 9.49 -8.11
C ILE A 74 -8.81 8.83 -9.44
N PHE A 75 -9.40 7.67 -9.70
CA PHE A 75 -9.49 7.12 -11.06
C PHE A 75 -10.77 7.65 -11.72
N ILE A 76 -10.62 8.53 -12.71
CA ILE A 76 -11.74 9.04 -13.49
C ILE A 76 -12.10 8.01 -14.56
N MET A 77 -13.20 7.28 -14.35
CA MET A 77 -13.59 6.14 -15.16
C MET A 77 -15.06 5.73 -15.01
N GLY A 78 -15.50 4.88 -15.94
CA GLY A 78 -16.78 4.17 -15.93
C GLY A 78 -18.03 5.04 -16.14
N GLN A 79 -19.21 4.52 -15.82
CA GLN A 79 -20.48 5.07 -16.31
C GLN A 79 -20.76 6.51 -15.84
N ASN A 80 -20.20 6.88 -14.69
CA ASN A 80 -20.37 8.21 -14.11
C ASN A 80 -19.49 9.26 -14.79
N ALA A 81 -18.29 8.92 -15.25
CA ALA A 81 -17.40 9.87 -15.93
C ALA A 81 -17.56 9.89 -17.46
N GLY A 82 -18.20 8.86 -18.04
CA GLY A 82 -18.37 8.76 -19.49
C GLY A 82 -17.12 8.21 -20.20
N ALA A 83 -17.11 8.26 -21.53
CA ALA A 83 -15.97 7.81 -22.32
C ALA A 83 -14.79 8.79 -22.23
N VAL A 84 -13.57 8.29 -22.40
CA VAL A 84 -12.36 9.13 -22.50
C VAL A 84 -12.50 10.10 -23.68
N GLY A 85 -12.21 11.37 -23.46
CA GLY A 85 -12.37 12.47 -24.41
C GLY A 85 -13.79 13.06 -24.47
N SER A 86 -14.74 12.57 -23.66
CA SER A 86 -16.07 13.15 -23.57
C SER A 86 -16.10 14.40 -22.71
N GLU A 87 -17.08 15.28 -22.95
CA GLU A 87 -17.34 16.48 -22.12
C GLU A 87 -17.54 16.13 -20.64
N LYS A 88 -18.11 14.95 -20.35
CA LYS A 88 -18.33 14.47 -18.98
C LYS A 88 -17.02 14.15 -18.26
N MET A 89 -16.02 13.62 -18.98
CA MET A 89 -14.68 13.33 -18.49
C MET A 89 -13.89 14.62 -18.28
N GLU A 90 -13.99 15.57 -19.23
CA GLU A 90 -13.39 16.91 -19.11
C GLU A 90 -13.91 17.64 -17.87
N ASN A 91 -15.24 17.69 -17.70
CA ASN A 91 -15.87 18.29 -16.53
C ASN A 91 -15.46 17.59 -15.21
N ALA A 92 -15.16 16.29 -15.23
CA ALA A 92 -14.61 15.60 -14.05
C ALA A 92 -13.21 16.12 -13.69
N LEU A 93 -12.34 16.38 -14.68
CA LEU A 93 -11.03 16.98 -14.48
C LEU A 93 -11.13 18.44 -13.99
N GLU A 94 -12.08 19.22 -14.52
CA GLU A 94 -12.33 20.59 -14.04
C GLU A 94 -12.76 20.62 -12.56
N VAL A 95 -13.64 19.70 -12.15
CA VAL A 95 -14.05 19.57 -10.74
C VAL A 95 -12.87 19.12 -9.86
N CYS A 96 -12.00 18.23 -10.37
CA CYS A 96 -10.77 17.85 -9.69
C CYS A 96 -9.80 19.04 -9.52
N ASP A 97 -9.70 19.93 -10.53
CA ASP A 97 -8.91 21.16 -10.44
C ASP A 97 -9.45 22.10 -9.35
N GLU A 98 -10.78 22.32 -9.33
CA GLU A 98 -11.46 23.16 -8.33
C GLU A 98 -11.18 22.67 -6.90
N LEU A 99 -11.22 21.35 -6.71
CA LEU A 99 -11.12 20.73 -5.38
C LEU A 99 -9.69 20.29 -5.05
N GLY A 100 -8.73 20.39 -5.96
CA GLY A 100 -7.36 19.92 -5.76
C GLY A 100 -7.26 18.42 -5.46
N ILE A 101 -8.05 17.60 -6.16
CA ILE A 101 -7.99 16.13 -6.13
C ILE A 101 -7.14 15.70 -7.33
N LYS A 102 -6.09 14.89 -7.13
CA LYS A 102 -5.28 14.41 -8.26
C LYS A 102 -6.00 13.30 -9.03
N ALA A 103 -5.84 13.26 -10.35
CA ALA A 103 -6.65 12.38 -11.20
C ALA A 103 -5.79 11.51 -12.13
N PHE A 104 -6.05 10.21 -12.12
CA PHE A 104 -5.70 9.32 -13.22
C PHE A 104 -6.91 9.11 -14.11
N VAL A 105 -6.77 9.28 -15.43
CA VAL A 105 -7.81 8.89 -16.38
C VAL A 105 -7.58 7.43 -16.78
N ASP A 106 -8.54 6.57 -16.50
CA ASP A 106 -8.52 5.20 -17.01
C ASP A 106 -8.79 5.20 -18.51
N ILE A 107 -7.90 4.59 -19.29
CA ILE A 107 -8.06 4.51 -20.74
C ILE A 107 -8.80 3.26 -21.20
N SER A 108 -9.30 2.44 -20.28
CA SER A 108 -10.04 1.20 -20.56
C SER A 108 -9.35 0.34 -21.62
N ARG A 109 -8.03 0.20 -21.45
CA ARG A 109 -7.12 -0.55 -22.34
C ARG A 109 -7.03 -0.03 -23.79
N ASN A 110 -7.42 1.22 -24.04
CA ASN A 110 -7.32 1.86 -25.36
C ASN A 110 -6.15 2.87 -25.42
N LEU A 111 -4.98 2.43 -25.88
CA LEU A 111 -3.79 3.28 -25.99
C LEU A 111 -3.95 4.48 -26.93
N SER A 112 -4.84 4.41 -27.93
CA SER A 112 -5.09 5.54 -28.84
C SER A 112 -5.80 6.72 -28.16
N ALA A 113 -6.47 6.47 -27.02
CA ALA A 113 -7.13 7.52 -26.25
C ALA A 113 -6.13 8.53 -25.67
N ILE A 114 -4.88 8.11 -25.42
CA ILE A 114 -3.80 9.00 -24.96
C ILE A 114 -3.53 10.06 -26.03
N ASP A 115 -3.30 9.63 -27.29
CA ASP A 115 -2.99 10.55 -28.40
C ASP A 115 -4.09 11.58 -28.61
N ALA A 116 -5.35 11.16 -28.45
CA ALA A 116 -6.52 12.00 -28.64
C ALA A 116 -6.73 13.03 -27.53
N THR A 117 -6.20 12.81 -26.32
CA THR A 117 -6.58 13.59 -25.13
C THR A 117 -5.43 14.27 -24.41
N ILE A 118 -4.19 13.78 -24.53
CA ILE A 118 -3.07 14.22 -23.69
C ILE A 118 -2.75 15.72 -23.80
N GLU A 119 -2.88 16.30 -24.99
CA GLU A 119 -2.64 17.73 -25.20
C GLU A 119 -3.61 18.59 -24.38
N ASN A 120 -4.87 18.15 -24.22
CA ASN A 120 -5.86 18.88 -23.44
C ASN A 120 -5.77 18.53 -21.96
N TYR A 121 -5.71 17.24 -21.62
CA TYR A 121 -5.70 16.77 -20.24
C TYR A 121 -4.47 17.26 -19.47
N SER A 122 -3.30 17.35 -20.12
CA SER A 122 -2.07 17.88 -19.50
C SER A 122 -2.16 19.36 -19.09
N LYS A 123 -3.19 20.09 -19.52
CA LYS A 123 -3.44 21.47 -19.10
C LYS A 123 -4.13 21.55 -17.73
N HIS A 124 -4.76 20.47 -17.26
CA HIS A 124 -5.40 20.39 -15.96
C HIS A 124 -4.36 20.16 -14.86
N PRO A 125 -4.20 21.05 -13.85
CA PRO A 125 -3.25 20.85 -12.76
C PRO A 125 -3.56 19.62 -11.89
N SER A 126 -4.80 19.14 -11.89
CA SER A 126 -5.22 17.90 -11.22
C SER A 126 -4.77 16.63 -11.95
N PHE A 127 -4.58 16.69 -13.27
CA PHE A 127 -4.25 15.53 -14.09
C PHE A 127 -2.86 15.01 -13.72
N ALA A 128 -2.83 13.84 -13.09
CA ALA A 128 -1.59 13.14 -12.76
C ALA A 128 -1.13 12.32 -13.97
N GLY A 129 -2.04 11.62 -14.63
CA GLY A 129 -1.72 10.81 -15.79
C GLY A 129 -2.78 9.81 -16.19
N TYR A 130 -2.36 8.74 -16.86
CA TYR A 130 -3.27 7.68 -17.32
C TYR A 130 -3.12 6.39 -16.52
N ASN A 131 -4.20 5.61 -16.47
CA ASN A 131 -4.21 4.24 -15.94
C ASN A 131 -4.49 3.22 -17.04
N TYR A 132 -3.73 2.12 -17.07
CA TYR A 132 -4.02 0.92 -17.86
C TYR A 132 -4.17 -0.29 -16.93
N ASP A 133 -5.29 -0.98 -17.05
CA ASP A 133 -5.67 -2.04 -16.14
C ASP A 133 -5.35 -3.44 -16.67
N GLU A 134 -4.76 -4.27 -15.83
CA GLU A 134 -4.45 -5.70 -15.96
C GLU A 134 -3.88 -6.17 -17.32
N PRO A 135 -2.81 -5.56 -17.86
CA PRO A 135 -2.20 -6.08 -19.07
C PRO A 135 -1.50 -7.41 -18.82
N VAL A 136 -1.36 -8.21 -19.85
CA VAL A 136 -0.43 -9.35 -19.92
C VAL A 136 0.96 -8.85 -20.35
N ILE A 137 2.01 -9.70 -20.31
CA ILE A 137 3.35 -9.27 -20.77
C ILE A 137 3.34 -8.90 -22.27
N TYR A 138 2.81 -9.81 -23.09
CA TYR A 138 2.75 -9.68 -24.54
C TYR A 138 1.31 -9.52 -24.99
N ARG A 139 1.10 -8.82 -26.11
CA ARG A 139 -0.22 -8.65 -26.74
C ARG A 139 -1.04 -9.94 -26.71
N ASN A 140 -2.26 -9.82 -26.21
CA ASN A 140 -3.20 -10.92 -26.16
C ASN A 140 -3.66 -11.31 -27.57
N THR A 141 -3.50 -12.57 -27.96
CA THR A 141 -3.83 -13.04 -29.32
C THR A 141 -5.30 -13.39 -29.53
N ILE A 142 -6.14 -13.32 -28.49
CA ILE A 142 -7.58 -13.58 -28.59
C ILE A 142 -8.36 -12.27 -28.63
N ASN A 143 -8.19 -11.42 -27.62
CA ASN A 143 -8.95 -10.16 -27.50
C ASN A 143 -8.19 -8.95 -28.06
N MET A 144 -6.95 -9.15 -28.55
CA MET A 144 -6.08 -8.11 -29.11
C MET A 144 -5.68 -7.01 -28.13
N SER A 145 -5.87 -7.18 -26.82
CA SER A 145 -5.45 -6.18 -25.82
C SER A 145 -3.93 -6.05 -25.81
N ASP A 146 -3.46 -4.80 -25.69
CA ASP A 146 -2.04 -4.47 -25.61
C ASP A 146 -1.42 -5.06 -24.34
N GLY A 147 -0.21 -5.61 -24.46
CA GLY A 147 0.58 -6.09 -23.33
C GLY A 147 1.57 -5.02 -22.83
N ILE A 148 2.28 -5.32 -21.75
CA ILE A 148 3.30 -4.43 -21.16
C ILE A 148 4.30 -3.94 -22.21
N VAL A 149 4.74 -4.81 -23.12
CA VAL A 149 5.69 -4.45 -24.18
C VAL A 149 5.09 -3.42 -25.15
N ASP A 150 3.84 -3.60 -25.58
CA ASP A 150 3.14 -2.66 -26.47
C ASP A 150 2.87 -1.32 -25.77
N ILE A 151 2.46 -1.38 -24.50
CA ILE A 151 2.20 -0.21 -23.66
C ILE A 151 3.47 0.62 -23.50
N ALA A 152 4.62 -0.03 -23.28
CA ALA A 152 5.91 0.65 -23.10
C ALA A 152 6.32 1.52 -24.28
N GLU A 153 6.03 1.10 -25.52
CA GLU A 153 6.31 1.91 -26.71
C GLU A 153 5.52 3.24 -26.66
N LYS A 154 4.25 3.18 -26.28
CA LYS A 154 3.39 4.36 -26.14
C LYS A 154 3.85 5.24 -24.97
N VAL A 155 4.11 4.63 -23.81
CA VAL A 155 4.52 5.35 -22.59
C VAL A 155 5.85 6.05 -22.78
N LYS A 156 6.80 5.46 -23.52
CA LYS A 156 8.09 6.09 -23.82
C LYS A 156 7.91 7.40 -24.60
N VAL A 157 7.13 7.36 -25.69
CA VAL A 157 6.84 8.56 -26.50
C VAL A 157 6.09 9.59 -25.67
N MET A 158 5.12 9.15 -24.87
CA MET A 158 4.35 10.00 -23.97
C MET A 158 5.27 10.73 -22.97
N HIS A 159 6.15 10.01 -22.29
CA HIS A 159 7.03 10.56 -21.27
C HIS A 159 8.08 11.52 -21.86
N GLU A 160 8.59 11.23 -23.06
CA GLU A 160 9.51 12.13 -23.78
C GLU A 160 8.85 13.47 -24.17
N GLN A 161 7.57 13.44 -24.57
CA GLN A 161 6.85 14.65 -25.02
C GLN A 161 6.16 15.40 -23.87
N TYR A 162 5.70 14.67 -22.85
CA TYR A 162 4.94 15.18 -21.71
C TYR A 162 5.58 14.69 -20.40
N PRO A 163 6.74 15.23 -20.00
CA PRO A 163 7.53 14.73 -18.87
C PRO A 163 6.90 14.96 -17.50
N THR A 164 5.72 15.59 -17.45
CA THR A 164 4.91 15.80 -16.24
C THR A 164 3.75 14.80 -16.11
N VAL A 165 3.54 13.94 -17.11
CA VAL A 165 2.44 12.97 -17.14
C VAL A 165 2.93 11.63 -16.64
N GLU A 166 2.24 11.10 -15.63
CA GLU A 166 2.47 9.79 -15.06
C GLU A 166 1.74 8.69 -15.85
N PHE A 167 2.17 7.45 -15.66
CA PHE A 167 1.45 6.29 -16.18
C PHE A 167 1.40 5.19 -15.13
N LEU A 168 0.19 4.81 -14.73
CA LEU A 168 -0.06 3.74 -13.79
C LEU A 168 -0.51 2.50 -14.57
N VAL A 169 0.18 1.38 -14.35
CA VAL A 169 -0.28 0.06 -14.79
C VAL A 169 -0.75 -0.68 -13.55
N ASN A 170 -2.03 -1.04 -13.50
CA ASN A 170 -2.55 -1.93 -12.48
C ASN A 170 -2.37 -3.38 -12.95
N LEU A 171 -1.60 -4.18 -12.22
CA LEU A 171 -1.21 -5.53 -12.61
C LEU A 171 -2.18 -6.58 -12.09
N ASN A 172 -2.31 -7.68 -12.82
CA ASN A 172 -2.96 -8.90 -12.34
C ASN A 172 -2.25 -9.45 -11.08
N PRO A 173 -2.96 -10.09 -10.14
CA PRO A 173 -2.33 -10.75 -9.00
C PRO A 173 -1.71 -12.10 -9.39
N SER A 174 -0.89 -12.66 -8.50
CA SER A 174 -0.12 -13.89 -8.72
C SER A 174 -0.99 -15.11 -9.05
N GLU A 175 -2.22 -15.16 -8.55
CA GLU A 175 -3.20 -16.20 -8.89
C GLU A 175 -3.77 -16.11 -10.33
N CYS A 176 -3.53 -15.00 -11.04
CA CYS A 176 -4.08 -14.72 -12.37
C CYS A 176 -3.04 -14.79 -13.50
N VAL A 177 -1.84 -15.34 -13.26
CA VAL A 177 -0.76 -15.42 -14.28
C VAL A 177 -0.78 -16.68 -15.16
N ASP A 178 -1.60 -17.67 -14.83
CA ASP A 178 -1.80 -18.89 -15.64
C ASP A 178 -3.20 -18.94 -16.28
N LEU A 179 -3.61 -17.83 -16.89
CA LEU A 179 -4.89 -17.74 -17.59
C LEU A 179 -4.67 -18.06 -19.08
N ASN A 180 -5.41 -19.06 -19.59
CA ASN A 180 -5.41 -19.48 -21.00
C ASN A 180 -6.10 -18.42 -21.88
N TRP A 181 -5.50 -17.25 -22.00
CA TRP A 181 -6.11 -16.07 -22.62
C TRP A 181 -5.45 -15.67 -23.94
N GLY A 182 -4.78 -16.59 -24.62
CA GLY A 182 -4.11 -16.24 -25.88
C GLY A 182 -2.78 -15.52 -25.68
N THR A 183 -2.11 -15.76 -24.55
CA THR A 183 -0.72 -15.36 -24.31
C THR A 183 0.12 -16.57 -23.92
N PRO A 184 1.44 -16.54 -24.14
CA PRO A 184 2.34 -17.51 -23.54
C PRO A 184 2.19 -17.52 -22.01
N LYS A 185 2.36 -18.69 -21.38
CA LYS A 185 2.44 -18.79 -19.92
C LYS A 185 3.66 -18.04 -19.40
N PHE A 186 3.53 -17.39 -18.25
CA PHE A 186 4.62 -16.71 -17.55
C PHE A 186 4.44 -16.90 -16.04
N THR A 187 5.55 -16.80 -15.31
CA THR A 187 5.56 -16.74 -13.86
C THR A 187 5.28 -15.31 -13.38
N TYR A 188 4.80 -15.16 -12.15
CA TYR A 188 4.60 -13.82 -11.59
C TYR A 188 5.90 -13.01 -11.48
N ALA A 189 7.03 -13.68 -11.24
CA ALA A 189 8.35 -13.04 -11.27
C ALA A 189 8.69 -12.46 -12.65
N GLU A 190 8.47 -13.21 -13.74
CA GLU A 190 8.66 -12.70 -15.11
C GLU A 190 7.72 -11.53 -15.44
N TYR A 191 6.51 -11.54 -14.90
CA TYR A 191 5.54 -10.47 -15.10
C TYR A 191 5.97 -9.16 -14.43
N LEU A 192 6.45 -9.23 -13.19
CA LEU A 192 6.94 -8.06 -12.46
C LEU A 192 8.29 -7.56 -13.02
N ASP A 193 9.16 -8.46 -13.48
CA ASP A 193 10.39 -8.12 -14.18
C ASP A 193 10.09 -7.38 -15.50
N ALA A 194 9.09 -7.86 -16.27
CA ALA A 194 8.65 -7.17 -17.48
C ALA A 194 8.13 -5.75 -17.17
N GLN A 195 7.29 -5.60 -16.14
CA GLN A 195 6.82 -4.28 -15.71
C GLN A 195 7.98 -3.35 -15.35
N THR A 196 8.92 -3.83 -14.53
CA THR A 196 10.08 -3.05 -14.09
C THR A 196 10.98 -2.66 -15.26
N THR A 197 11.27 -3.62 -16.14
CA THR A 197 12.17 -3.46 -17.27
C THR A 197 11.59 -2.54 -18.35
N TYR A 198 10.33 -2.72 -18.74
CA TYR A 198 9.76 -2.03 -19.89
C TYR A 198 9.05 -0.72 -19.54
N ILE A 199 8.37 -0.65 -18.38
CA ILE A 199 7.60 0.54 -17.98
C ILE A 199 8.38 1.36 -16.95
N ASN A 200 8.77 0.76 -15.82
CA ASN A 200 9.34 1.54 -14.73
C ASN A 200 10.72 2.14 -15.07
N SER A 201 11.51 1.48 -15.93
CA SER A 201 12.80 1.99 -16.39
C SER A 201 12.70 3.30 -17.19
N ILE A 202 11.54 3.58 -17.82
CA ILE A 202 11.27 4.83 -18.54
C ILE A 202 11.31 6.03 -17.58
N TYR A 203 10.84 5.84 -16.36
CA TYR A 203 10.70 6.88 -15.34
C TYR A 203 11.90 6.96 -14.37
N LYS A 204 12.97 6.17 -14.58
CA LYS A 204 14.07 6.02 -13.59
C LYS A 204 14.75 7.32 -13.16
N ASP A 205 14.86 8.29 -14.09
CA ASP A 205 15.52 9.59 -13.87
C ASP A 205 14.48 10.71 -13.67
N SER A 206 13.20 10.36 -13.58
CA SER A 206 12.09 11.31 -13.42
C SER A 206 11.83 11.63 -11.94
N SER A 207 11.27 12.81 -11.68
CA SER A 207 10.75 13.17 -10.36
C SER A 207 9.31 12.71 -10.13
N LEU A 208 8.66 12.14 -11.16
CA LEU A 208 7.30 11.62 -11.09
C LEU A 208 7.21 10.33 -10.28
N HIS A 209 5.99 9.96 -9.86
CA HIS A 209 5.77 8.64 -9.29
C HIS A 209 5.98 7.56 -10.35
N ASN A 210 6.72 6.52 -9.97
CA ASN A 210 7.03 5.38 -10.81
C ASN A 210 6.27 4.16 -10.30
N TRP A 211 5.09 3.90 -10.88
CA TRP A 211 4.07 3.08 -10.25
C TRP A 211 4.29 1.58 -10.38
N LEU A 212 4.07 0.88 -9.28
CA LEU A 212 3.88 -0.56 -9.21
C LEU A 212 2.54 -0.82 -8.49
N SER A 213 1.51 -1.21 -9.24
CA SER A 213 0.15 -1.37 -8.74
C SER A 213 -0.38 -2.77 -9.02
N CYS A 214 -1.22 -3.28 -8.13
CA CYS A 214 -1.92 -4.55 -8.30
C CYS A 214 -3.24 -4.53 -7.51
N ASP A 215 -4.21 -5.34 -7.92
CA ASP A 215 -5.41 -5.62 -7.15
C ASP A 215 -5.51 -7.12 -6.79
N SER A 216 -5.92 -7.39 -5.56
CA SER A 216 -6.33 -8.72 -5.11
C SER A 216 -7.24 -8.56 -3.89
N TYR A 217 -8.35 -9.27 -3.88
CA TYR A 217 -9.41 -9.05 -2.91
C TYR A 217 -9.43 -10.19 -1.87
N PRO A 218 -9.19 -9.90 -0.57
CA PRO A 218 -9.01 -10.94 0.44
C PRO A 218 -10.30 -11.42 1.09
N ILE A 219 -11.39 -10.66 1.01
CA ILE A 219 -12.57 -10.85 1.85
C ILE A 219 -13.51 -11.85 1.17
N CYS A 220 -13.39 -13.13 1.57
CA CYS A 220 -14.02 -14.25 0.88
C CYS A 220 -15.18 -14.89 1.65
N ASN A 221 -15.99 -15.63 0.90
CA ASN A 221 -17.16 -16.39 1.31
C ASN A 221 -17.14 -17.80 0.69
N ASN A 222 -17.51 -18.82 1.45
CA ASN A 222 -17.83 -20.15 0.99
C ASN A 222 -18.95 -20.72 1.88
N GLN A 223 -20.19 -20.57 1.41
CA GLN A 223 -21.39 -21.00 2.14
C GLN A 223 -21.46 -22.52 2.44
N THR A 224 -20.59 -23.33 1.82
CA THR A 224 -20.52 -24.77 2.10
C THR A 224 -19.60 -25.11 3.29
N SER A 225 -18.80 -24.14 3.76
CA SER A 225 -17.89 -24.30 4.90
C SER A 225 -18.61 -24.04 6.22
N LYS A 226 -18.16 -24.72 7.30
CA LYS A 226 -18.61 -24.44 8.68
C LYS A 226 -18.29 -23.00 9.11
N HIS A 227 -17.17 -22.47 8.62
CA HIS A 227 -16.78 -21.07 8.73
C HIS A 227 -16.87 -20.47 7.33
N PRO A 228 -18.00 -19.84 6.96
CA PRO A 228 -18.22 -19.42 5.59
C PRO A 228 -17.31 -18.27 5.17
N TYR A 229 -16.84 -17.45 6.11
CA TYR A 229 -15.98 -16.32 5.83
C TYR A 229 -14.51 -16.65 6.12
N TYR A 230 -13.63 -16.24 5.22
CA TYR A 230 -12.19 -16.46 5.31
C TYR A 230 -11.40 -15.40 4.52
N LEU A 231 -10.12 -15.29 4.85
CA LEU A 231 -9.16 -14.48 4.10
C LEU A 231 -8.51 -15.30 2.98
N LYS A 232 -8.39 -14.72 1.79
CA LYS A 232 -7.72 -15.34 0.64
C LYS A 232 -6.26 -15.62 0.95
N THR A 233 -5.85 -16.89 0.84
CA THR A 233 -4.50 -17.37 1.15
C THR A 233 -3.38 -16.60 0.44
N SER A 234 -3.53 -16.28 -0.85
CA SER A 234 -2.48 -15.62 -1.64
C SER A 234 -2.35 -14.12 -1.39
N TRP A 235 -3.23 -13.52 -0.60
CA TRP A 235 -3.33 -12.06 -0.54
C TRP A 235 -2.07 -11.39 0.03
N LEU A 236 -1.58 -11.83 1.20
CA LEU A 236 -0.35 -11.29 1.77
C LEU A 236 0.88 -11.54 0.89
N GLN A 237 0.88 -12.64 0.13
CA GLN A 237 1.94 -12.95 -0.81
C GLN A 237 1.99 -11.91 -1.95
N ASN A 238 0.83 -11.52 -2.50
CA ASN A 238 0.75 -10.42 -3.47
C ASN A 238 1.30 -9.10 -2.89
N LEU A 239 0.95 -8.78 -1.63
CA LEU A 239 1.49 -7.58 -0.98
C LEU A 239 3.02 -7.63 -0.88
N ALA A 240 3.56 -8.79 -0.49
CA ALA A 240 4.99 -9.02 -0.33
C ALA A 240 5.75 -8.84 -1.65
N TYR A 241 5.26 -9.40 -2.76
CA TYR A 241 5.94 -9.30 -4.04
C TYR A 241 6.19 -7.85 -4.47
N LEU A 242 5.19 -6.99 -4.41
CA LEU A 242 5.34 -5.59 -4.80
C LEU A 242 6.22 -4.80 -3.81
N ALA A 243 6.06 -5.04 -2.51
CA ALA A 243 6.85 -4.38 -1.48
C ALA A 243 8.35 -4.74 -1.57
N GLU A 244 8.66 -6.01 -1.82
CA GLU A 244 10.02 -6.52 -1.99
C GLU A 244 10.66 -5.97 -3.26
N ILE A 245 9.93 -5.91 -4.38
CA ILE A 245 10.44 -5.28 -5.60
C ILE A 245 10.73 -3.80 -5.37
N LYS A 246 9.84 -3.05 -4.71
CA LYS A 246 10.11 -1.65 -4.35
C LYS A 246 11.37 -1.51 -3.50
N ARG A 247 11.54 -2.38 -2.49
CA ARG A 247 12.70 -2.35 -1.58
C ARG A 247 14.01 -2.64 -2.31
N ASP A 248 14.00 -3.61 -3.22
CA ASP A 248 15.21 -4.14 -3.85
C ASP A 248 15.53 -3.46 -5.20
N SER A 249 14.65 -2.58 -5.68
CA SER A 249 14.80 -1.88 -6.96
C SER A 249 15.86 -0.78 -6.92
N GLU A 250 16.62 -0.67 -8.01
CA GLU A 250 17.53 0.46 -8.26
C GLU A 250 16.79 1.73 -8.68
N VAL A 251 15.54 1.61 -9.13
CA VAL A 251 14.67 2.74 -9.46
C VAL A 251 13.70 3.02 -8.31
N LYS A 252 13.47 4.30 -8.01
CA LYS A 252 12.54 4.69 -6.95
C LYS A 252 11.10 4.38 -7.37
N LEU A 253 10.53 3.30 -6.84
CA LEU A 253 9.15 2.89 -7.11
C LEU A 253 8.15 3.46 -6.10
N THR A 254 6.91 3.60 -6.55
CA THR A 254 5.73 3.98 -5.77
C THR A 254 4.71 2.84 -5.82
N THR A 255 4.33 2.29 -4.67
CA THR A 255 3.42 1.13 -4.62
C THR A 255 1.98 1.53 -4.37
N ASN A 256 1.07 0.91 -5.13
CA ASN A 256 -0.38 1.01 -4.96
C ASN A 256 -1.00 -0.38 -4.85
N PHE A 257 -2.06 -0.51 -4.06
CA PHE A 257 -2.84 -1.75 -4.02
C PHE A 257 -4.33 -1.47 -3.90
N PHE A 258 -5.16 -2.25 -4.59
CA PHE A 258 -6.61 -2.16 -4.43
C PHE A 258 -7.11 -3.07 -3.31
N ILE A 259 -7.93 -2.50 -2.42
CA ILE A 259 -8.62 -3.20 -1.33
C ILE A 259 -10.10 -3.38 -1.66
N GLN A 260 -10.69 -4.44 -1.11
CA GLN A 260 -12.09 -4.78 -1.29
C GLN A 260 -12.98 -3.93 -0.38
N SER A 261 -13.82 -3.10 -0.99
CA SER A 261 -14.84 -2.24 -0.39
C SER A 261 -16.19 -2.37 -1.11
N MET A 262 -16.42 -3.49 -1.79
CA MET A 262 -17.74 -3.94 -2.22
C MET A 262 -17.80 -5.47 -2.32
N PRO A 263 -18.98 -6.09 -2.12
CA PRO A 263 -19.22 -7.46 -2.59
C PRO A 263 -19.38 -7.49 -4.11
N TYR A 264 -19.01 -8.61 -4.73
CA TYR A 264 -19.23 -8.84 -6.16
C TYR A 264 -19.30 -10.34 -6.50
N GLY A 265 -19.63 -10.66 -7.74
CA GLY A 265 -19.75 -12.04 -8.22
C GLY A 265 -21.15 -12.63 -8.02
N THR A 266 -21.25 -13.94 -8.23
CA THR A 266 -22.53 -14.65 -8.15
C THR A 266 -23.07 -14.69 -6.72
N PRO A 267 -24.40 -14.75 -6.52
CA PRO A 267 -24.98 -14.94 -5.19
C PRO A 267 -24.37 -16.14 -4.45
N ASN A 268 -24.00 -15.95 -3.18
CA ASN A 268 -23.28 -16.92 -2.35
C ASN A 268 -21.91 -17.35 -2.90
N GLY A 269 -21.38 -16.63 -3.88
CA GLY A 269 -20.07 -16.84 -4.48
C GLY A 269 -18.93 -16.34 -3.61
N MET A 270 -17.70 -16.57 -4.08
CA MET A 270 -16.48 -16.29 -3.31
C MET A 270 -16.39 -14.86 -2.78
N TYR A 271 -16.79 -13.86 -3.57
CA TYR A 271 -16.70 -12.45 -3.19
C TYR A 271 -18.05 -11.83 -2.83
N ASP A 272 -19.07 -12.66 -2.63
CA ASP A 272 -20.38 -12.22 -2.14
C ASP A 272 -20.37 -12.14 -0.61
N ARG A 273 -19.41 -11.37 -0.08
CA ARG A 273 -19.30 -10.95 1.33
C ARG A 273 -19.24 -9.44 1.34
N LYS A 274 -20.23 -8.80 1.98
CA LYS A 274 -20.24 -7.35 2.17
C LYS A 274 -19.12 -6.94 3.13
N PRO A 275 -18.14 -6.11 2.71
CA PRO A 275 -17.06 -5.67 3.59
C PRO A 275 -17.59 -4.84 4.76
N THR A 276 -17.10 -5.13 5.96
CA THR A 276 -17.35 -4.31 7.17
C THR A 276 -16.24 -3.27 7.39
N TYR A 277 -16.40 -2.41 8.40
CA TYR A 277 -15.34 -1.53 8.88
C TYR A 277 -14.08 -2.32 9.27
N GLU A 278 -14.22 -3.42 9.99
CA GLU A 278 -13.09 -4.29 10.38
C GLU A 278 -12.38 -4.91 9.16
N ASP A 279 -13.14 -5.29 8.12
CA ASP A 279 -12.56 -5.83 6.87
C ASP A 279 -11.73 -4.78 6.12
N ILE A 280 -12.25 -3.57 5.96
CA ILE A 280 -11.54 -2.47 5.29
C ILE A 280 -10.31 -2.07 6.12
N ARG A 281 -10.47 -2.01 7.44
CA ARG A 281 -9.41 -1.65 8.39
C ARG A 281 -8.26 -2.66 8.36
N LEU A 282 -8.56 -3.96 8.39
CA LEU A 282 -7.58 -5.04 8.28
C LEU A 282 -6.73 -4.87 7.02
N GLN A 283 -7.40 -4.62 5.89
CA GLN A 283 -6.75 -4.48 4.60
C GLN A 283 -5.81 -3.27 4.57
N ALA A 284 -6.31 -2.11 4.99
CA ALA A 284 -5.55 -0.87 5.00
C ALA A 284 -4.32 -0.93 5.91
N TYR A 285 -4.46 -1.42 7.14
CA TYR A 285 -3.33 -1.55 8.05
C TYR A 285 -2.31 -2.61 7.60
N SER A 286 -2.77 -3.68 6.94
CA SER A 286 -1.86 -4.64 6.33
C SER A 286 -1.03 -3.97 5.23
N LEU A 287 -1.62 -3.17 4.34
CA LEU A 287 -0.85 -2.40 3.35
C LEU A 287 0.19 -1.49 4.00
N LEU A 288 -0.16 -0.81 5.10
CA LEU A 288 0.81 -0.01 5.84
C LEU A 288 1.94 -0.86 6.45
N ALA A 289 1.65 -2.08 6.92
CA ALA A 289 2.67 -3.01 7.40
C ALA A 289 3.65 -3.45 6.30
N TYR A 290 3.23 -3.42 5.04
CA TYR A 290 4.10 -3.66 3.87
C TYR A 290 4.76 -2.39 3.30
N GLY A 291 4.63 -1.22 3.95
CA GLY A 291 5.32 0.00 3.49
C GLY A 291 4.70 0.66 2.26
N TYR A 292 3.42 0.41 1.95
CA TYR A 292 2.76 0.93 0.75
C TYR A 292 2.64 2.46 0.73
N ASP A 293 2.69 3.04 -0.47
CA ASP A 293 2.52 4.48 -0.67
C ASP A 293 1.08 4.91 -0.94
N SER A 294 0.28 3.97 -1.47
CA SER A 294 -1.07 4.23 -1.95
C SER A 294 -2.03 3.07 -1.67
N ILE A 295 -3.30 3.42 -1.39
CA ILE A 295 -4.42 2.51 -1.18
C ILE A 295 -5.56 2.90 -2.12
N SER A 296 -6.06 1.93 -2.89
CA SER A 296 -7.18 2.11 -3.82
C SER A 296 -8.40 1.33 -3.35
N TYR A 297 -9.59 1.92 -3.32
CA TYR A 297 -10.81 1.24 -2.88
C TYR A 297 -11.58 0.67 -4.07
N PHE A 298 -11.74 -0.66 -4.17
CA PHE A 298 -12.65 -1.30 -5.12
C PHE A 298 -13.93 -1.74 -4.38
N CYS A 299 -15.03 -0.97 -4.42
CA CYS A 299 -15.21 0.29 -5.14
C CYS A 299 -15.68 1.44 -4.25
N TYR A 300 -15.44 2.66 -4.73
CA TYR A 300 -16.07 3.86 -4.24
C TYR A 300 -17.53 3.96 -4.75
N ALA A 301 -17.75 4.14 -6.06
CA ALA A 301 -19.10 4.15 -6.63
C ALA A 301 -19.54 2.74 -7.06
N THR A 302 -20.85 2.47 -7.04
CA THR A 302 -21.39 1.15 -7.42
C THR A 302 -21.46 0.99 -8.95
N PRO A 303 -20.82 -0.03 -9.54
CA PRO A 303 -20.98 -0.38 -10.96
C PRO A 303 -22.42 -0.75 -11.31
N ASN A 304 -22.82 -0.58 -12.58
CA ASN A 304 -24.12 -1.08 -13.05
C ASN A 304 -24.28 -2.58 -12.76
N ALA A 305 -25.50 -3.04 -12.49
CA ALA A 305 -25.80 -4.45 -12.20
C ALA A 305 -25.78 -5.30 -13.49
N VAL A 306 -24.59 -5.51 -14.03
CA VAL A 306 -24.33 -6.29 -15.25
C VAL A 306 -23.11 -7.17 -15.06
N GLY A 307 -23.11 -8.33 -15.71
CA GLY A 307 -22.00 -9.28 -15.64
C GLY A 307 -21.84 -9.87 -14.24
N GLU A 308 -20.72 -9.57 -13.59
CA GLU A 308 -20.41 -10.09 -12.25
C GLU A 308 -21.10 -9.32 -11.12
N PHE A 309 -21.70 -8.16 -11.38
CA PHE A 309 -22.32 -7.32 -10.34
C PHE A 309 -23.83 -7.57 -10.23
N GLN A 310 -24.31 -7.86 -9.02
CA GLN A 310 -25.73 -8.05 -8.73
C GLN A 310 -26.41 -6.75 -8.25
N ASP A 311 -27.74 -6.68 -8.38
CA ASP A 311 -28.55 -5.50 -7.99
C ASP A 311 -28.38 -5.13 -6.50
N TYR A 312 -28.30 -6.13 -5.62
CA TYR A 312 -28.18 -5.92 -4.18
C TYR A 312 -26.75 -5.64 -3.72
N GLN A 313 -25.75 -5.84 -4.58
CA GLN A 313 -24.35 -5.57 -4.28
C GLN A 313 -24.09 -4.08 -4.50
N GLN A 314 -23.67 -3.40 -3.44
CA GLN A 314 -23.41 -1.97 -3.42
C GLN A 314 -22.00 -1.69 -2.87
N ALA A 315 -21.40 -0.63 -3.37
CA ALA A 315 -20.12 -0.08 -2.96
C ALA A 315 -20.30 0.98 -1.87
N MET A 316 -19.32 1.88 -1.69
CA MET A 316 -19.46 3.00 -0.74
C MET A 316 -20.64 3.92 -1.12
N ILE A 317 -20.79 4.27 -2.39
CA ILE A 317 -21.92 5.02 -2.92
C ILE A 317 -22.80 4.10 -3.75
N ASP A 318 -24.10 4.03 -3.44
CA ASP A 318 -25.06 3.21 -4.17
C ASP A 318 -25.34 3.76 -5.59
N ARG A 319 -26.17 3.05 -6.36
CA ARG A 319 -26.50 3.42 -7.75
C ARG A 319 -27.42 4.65 -7.85
N ASP A 320 -28.07 5.03 -6.76
CA ASP A 320 -28.93 6.21 -6.65
C ASP A 320 -28.14 7.45 -6.14
N GLY A 321 -26.86 7.27 -5.81
CA GLY A 321 -25.97 8.33 -5.33
C GLY A 321 -25.99 8.53 -3.81
N ASN A 322 -26.58 7.61 -3.04
CA ASN A 322 -26.60 7.69 -1.58
C ASN A 322 -25.40 6.97 -0.95
N LYS A 323 -24.98 7.45 0.21
CA LYS A 323 -23.99 6.77 1.06
C LYS A 323 -24.54 5.46 1.60
N THR A 324 -23.73 4.41 1.53
CA THR A 324 -23.98 3.15 2.24
C THR A 324 -23.24 3.13 3.57
N ASP A 325 -23.47 2.11 4.38
CA ASP A 325 -22.65 1.80 5.56
C ASP A 325 -21.18 1.50 5.23
N ILE A 326 -20.88 1.08 3.99
CA ILE A 326 -19.51 0.90 3.52
C ILE A 326 -18.82 2.27 3.34
N TYR A 327 -19.55 3.32 2.94
CA TYR A 327 -19.00 4.68 2.90
C TYR A 327 -18.54 5.13 4.29
N GLU A 328 -19.39 4.97 5.30
CA GLU A 328 -19.06 5.35 6.68
C GLU A 328 -17.87 4.53 7.20
N SER A 329 -17.82 3.24 6.85
CA SER A 329 -16.71 2.34 7.19
C SER A 329 -15.39 2.79 6.56
N GLY A 330 -15.37 3.06 5.25
CA GLY A 330 -14.17 3.52 4.55
C GLY A 330 -13.72 4.91 4.98
N LYS A 331 -14.66 5.83 5.21
CA LYS A 331 -14.36 7.16 5.76
C LYS A 331 -13.71 7.06 7.14
N ALA A 332 -14.26 6.25 8.05
CA ALA A 332 -13.70 6.08 9.38
C ALA A 332 -12.26 5.51 9.33
N VAL A 333 -12.01 4.53 8.46
CA VAL A 333 -10.65 4.01 8.24
C VAL A 333 -9.73 5.09 7.69
N ASN A 334 -10.15 5.83 6.66
CA ASN A 334 -9.34 6.91 6.09
C ASN A 334 -8.99 7.98 7.14
N GLU A 335 -9.93 8.40 7.98
CA GLU A 335 -9.69 9.34 9.10
C GLU A 335 -8.62 8.81 10.06
N GLU A 336 -8.62 7.51 10.37
CA GLU A 336 -7.56 6.89 11.17
C GLU A 336 -6.20 7.00 10.48
N LEU A 337 -6.10 6.66 9.20
CA LEU A 337 -4.83 6.71 8.47
C LEU A 337 -4.29 8.15 8.37
N ARG A 338 -5.16 9.11 8.02
CA ARG A 338 -4.81 10.53 7.89
C ARG A 338 -4.22 11.13 9.16
N SER A 339 -4.62 10.62 10.33
CA SER A 339 -4.15 11.14 11.61
C SER A 339 -2.66 10.92 11.90
N PHE A 340 -2.06 9.85 11.36
CA PHE A 340 -0.67 9.49 11.62
C PHE A 340 0.14 9.31 10.33
N GLU A 341 -0.45 9.56 9.15
CA GLU A 341 0.21 9.39 7.86
C GLU A 341 1.55 10.14 7.81
N LYS A 342 1.62 11.37 8.31
CA LYS A 342 2.86 12.17 8.27
C LYS A 342 4.02 11.46 8.95
N VAL A 343 3.73 10.78 10.06
CA VAL A 343 4.70 10.01 10.82
C VAL A 343 5.03 8.73 10.07
N TYR A 344 4.03 7.96 9.64
CA TYR A 344 4.23 6.74 8.86
C TYR A 344 5.10 6.96 7.61
N ARG A 345 4.88 8.06 6.90
CA ARG A 345 5.61 8.45 5.68
C ARG A 345 7.08 8.79 5.91
N GLN A 346 7.52 8.96 7.15
CA GLN A 346 8.96 9.08 7.48
C GLN A 346 9.67 7.72 7.49
N PHE A 347 8.93 6.61 7.52
CA PHE A 347 9.44 5.25 7.69
C PHE A 347 9.21 4.37 6.45
N ASN A 348 8.06 4.54 5.77
CA ASN A 348 7.59 3.59 4.76
C ASN A 348 8.56 3.39 3.58
N SER A 349 9.33 4.41 3.19
CA SER A 349 10.33 4.31 2.12
C SER A 349 11.52 3.42 2.47
N ASN A 350 11.75 3.13 3.76
CA ASN A 350 12.80 2.24 4.25
C ASN A 350 12.15 1.06 5.02
N TRP A 351 11.18 0.45 4.36
CA TRP A 351 10.58 -0.82 4.75
C TRP A 351 11.54 -1.98 4.51
N LEU A 352 11.62 -2.89 5.47
CA LEU A 352 12.60 -3.97 5.48
C LEU A 352 11.96 -5.35 5.32
N GLY A 353 10.69 -5.50 5.73
CA GLY A 353 9.97 -6.77 5.65
C GLY A 353 8.81 -6.85 6.63
N VAL A 354 8.09 -7.98 6.56
CA VAL A 354 7.01 -8.32 7.50
C VAL A 354 7.36 -9.60 8.25
N CYS A 355 7.16 -9.58 9.57
CA CYS A 355 7.33 -10.74 10.44
C CYS A 355 5.95 -11.28 10.87
N PRO A 356 5.55 -12.49 10.45
CA PRO A 356 4.34 -13.14 10.97
C PRO A 356 4.60 -13.69 12.38
N VAL A 357 3.62 -13.54 13.26
CA VAL A 357 3.60 -14.14 14.60
C VAL A 357 2.30 -14.91 14.77
N TYR A 358 2.42 -16.20 15.02
CA TYR A 358 1.29 -17.09 15.30
C TYR A 358 0.85 -16.98 16.76
N GLY A 359 -0.45 -16.84 16.98
CA GLY A 359 -1.03 -16.68 18.30
C GLY A 359 -0.94 -17.93 19.18
N THR A 360 -0.75 -17.74 20.49
CA THR A 360 -0.70 -18.85 21.44
C THR A 360 -2.03 -19.58 21.58
N ASN A 361 -3.18 -18.92 21.40
CA ASN A 361 -4.49 -19.59 21.44
C ASN A 361 -4.61 -20.61 20.32
N ASN A 362 -4.14 -20.28 19.12
CA ASN A 362 -4.19 -21.19 17.98
C ASN A 362 -3.20 -22.35 18.11
N THR A 363 -1.96 -22.05 18.49
CA THR A 363 -0.87 -23.04 18.60
C THR A 363 -0.95 -23.93 19.84
N SER A 364 -1.66 -23.50 20.88
CA SER A 364 -1.94 -24.34 22.07
C SER A 364 -3.11 -25.29 21.86
N GLU A 365 -4.08 -24.92 21.01
CA GLU A 365 -5.19 -25.79 20.62
C GLU A 365 -4.79 -26.82 19.56
N ASP A 366 -3.87 -26.46 18.65
CA ASP A 366 -3.34 -27.34 17.60
C ASP A 366 -1.84 -27.05 17.35
N GLU A 367 -0.98 -28.00 17.71
CA GLU A 367 0.48 -27.89 17.51
C GLU A 367 0.87 -27.79 16.02
N PHE A 368 -0.01 -28.25 15.12
CA PHE A 368 0.16 -28.15 13.67
C PHE A 368 -0.56 -26.94 13.06
N TYR A 369 -1.04 -26.01 13.88
CA TYR A 369 -1.69 -24.79 13.41
C TYR A 369 -0.78 -23.97 12.51
N PHE A 370 -1.31 -23.49 11.38
CA PHE A 370 -0.73 -22.42 10.60
C PHE A 370 -1.83 -21.55 10.00
N ASN A 371 -1.57 -20.25 9.97
CA ASN A 371 -2.35 -19.30 9.20
C ASN A 371 -1.93 -19.40 7.73
N LYS A 372 -2.83 -19.87 6.87
CA LYS A 372 -2.52 -20.09 5.44
C LYS A 372 -1.97 -18.84 4.75
N SER A 373 -2.44 -17.64 5.10
CA SER A 373 -1.94 -16.41 4.49
C SER A 373 -0.51 -16.09 4.91
N MET A 374 -0.16 -16.37 6.18
CA MET A 374 1.20 -16.16 6.70
C MET A 374 2.17 -17.23 6.21
N ASP A 375 1.71 -18.46 6.06
CA ASP A 375 2.50 -19.57 5.52
C ASP A 375 2.81 -19.40 4.02
N ALA A 376 1.92 -18.73 3.28
CA ALA A 376 2.12 -18.40 1.87
C ALA A 376 3.14 -17.27 1.61
N LEU A 377 3.67 -16.63 2.66
CA LEU A 377 4.65 -15.56 2.49
C LEU A 377 5.94 -16.08 1.86
N ALA A 378 6.39 -15.40 0.81
CA ALA A 378 7.61 -15.78 0.10
C ALA A 378 8.87 -15.56 0.96
N ASN A 379 9.03 -14.39 1.57
CA ASN A 379 10.22 -14.00 2.32
C ASN A 379 9.88 -13.32 3.67
N PRO A 380 9.23 -14.02 4.62
CA PRO A 380 8.92 -13.45 5.93
C PRO A 380 10.19 -13.15 6.74
N LEU A 381 10.19 -12.04 7.48
CA LEU A 381 11.22 -11.75 8.48
C LEU A 381 11.03 -12.65 9.72
N GLU A 382 12.15 -13.00 10.33
CA GLU A 382 12.18 -13.57 11.67
C GLU A 382 12.32 -12.47 12.73
N LEU A 383 11.73 -12.69 13.92
CA LEU A 383 11.80 -11.73 15.05
C LEU A 383 13.23 -11.29 15.38
N LYS A 384 14.23 -12.19 15.23
CA LYS A 384 15.65 -11.88 15.49
C LYS A 384 16.23 -10.80 14.57
N HIS A 385 15.55 -10.44 13.48
CA HIS A 385 15.96 -9.43 12.50
C HIS A 385 15.32 -8.06 12.75
N LEU A 386 14.34 -7.96 13.67
CA LEU A 386 13.68 -6.73 14.03
C LEU A 386 14.52 -5.96 15.06
N SER A 387 15.43 -5.10 14.57
CA SER A 387 16.34 -4.37 15.46
C SER A 387 15.58 -3.51 16.46
N GLY A 388 15.92 -3.63 17.74
CA GLY A 388 15.25 -2.93 18.84
C GLY A 388 14.13 -3.74 19.49
N LEU A 389 13.58 -4.76 18.82
CA LEU A 389 12.61 -5.69 19.40
C LEU A 389 13.34 -6.98 19.84
N LYS A 390 13.34 -7.24 21.15
CA LYS A 390 14.00 -8.42 21.76
C LYS A 390 13.10 -9.64 21.86
N GLY A 391 11.78 -9.42 21.85
CA GLY A 391 10.80 -10.48 21.89
C GLY A 391 9.39 -9.94 21.61
N PHE A 392 8.51 -10.84 21.18
CA PHE A 392 7.11 -10.54 20.91
C PHE A 392 6.27 -11.75 21.29
N GLU A 393 5.19 -11.52 22.05
CA GLU A 393 4.20 -12.52 22.42
C GLU A 393 2.82 -12.02 21.99
N SER A 394 1.95 -12.91 21.52
CA SER A 394 0.57 -12.61 21.16
C SER A 394 -0.32 -13.83 21.37
N ASP A 395 -1.55 -13.60 21.82
CA ASP A 395 -2.56 -14.64 21.98
C ASP A 395 -3.20 -15.06 20.65
N GLU A 396 -3.32 -14.13 19.70
CA GLU A 396 -3.86 -14.33 18.35
C GLU A 396 -2.85 -13.96 17.26
N ASP A 397 -3.17 -14.28 16.01
CA ASP A 397 -2.27 -14.09 14.87
C ASP A 397 -2.04 -12.60 14.54
N VAL A 398 -0.79 -12.24 14.32
CA VAL A 398 -0.35 -10.86 14.04
C VAL A 398 0.66 -10.84 12.90
N ILE A 399 0.63 -9.78 12.08
CA ILE A 399 1.77 -9.41 11.23
C ILE A 399 2.43 -8.14 11.76
N ILE A 400 3.76 -8.09 11.69
CA ILE A 400 4.58 -6.94 12.11
C ILE A 400 5.36 -6.42 10.91
N GLY A 401 4.93 -5.28 10.38
CA GLY A 401 5.70 -4.51 9.41
C GLY A 401 6.88 -3.81 10.07
N TYR A 402 8.08 -4.02 9.57
CA TYR A 402 9.30 -3.43 10.12
C TYR A 402 9.93 -2.42 9.15
N MET A 403 10.14 -1.20 9.65
CA MET A 403 10.64 -0.06 8.89
C MET A 403 11.65 0.73 9.73
N LYS A 404 12.38 1.64 9.10
CA LYS A 404 13.24 2.61 9.80
C LYS A 404 13.04 4.02 9.27
N ASP A 405 13.20 5.02 10.11
CA ASP A 405 13.27 6.41 9.65
C ASP A 405 14.64 6.73 9.01
N GLY A 406 14.80 7.97 8.53
CA GLY A 406 16.06 8.45 7.96
C GLY A 406 17.25 8.51 8.95
N SER A 407 16.99 8.43 10.27
CA SER A 407 18.03 8.36 11.32
C SER A 407 18.33 6.92 11.74
N GLY A 408 17.64 5.92 11.16
CA GLY A 408 17.78 4.52 11.51
C GLY A 408 16.99 4.08 12.75
N ASN A 409 16.10 4.92 13.28
CA ASN A 409 15.20 4.55 14.38
C ASN A 409 14.18 3.52 13.87
N PRO A 410 13.92 2.44 14.62
CA PRO A 410 12.99 1.41 14.20
C PRO A 410 11.53 1.87 14.36
N GLY A 411 10.68 1.50 13.40
CA GLY A 411 9.22 1.66 13.45
C GLY A 411 8.53 0.32 13.16
N PHE A 412 7.44 0.05 13.87
CA PHE A 412 6.71 -1.22 13.80
C PHE A 412 5.23 -0.95 13.53
N MET A 413 4.69 -1.48 12.43
CA MET A 413 3.25 -1.55 12.21
C MET A 413 2.76 -2.93 12.63
N VAL A 414 2.05 -3.02 13.74
CA VAL A 414 1.52 -4.27 14.30
C VAL A 414 0.05 -4.38 13.91
N VAL A 415 -0.35 -5.47 13.27
CA VAL A 415 -1.72 -5.64 12.74
C VAL A 415 -2.33 -6.94 13.25
N ASN A 416 -3.54 -6.86 13.79
CA ASN A 416 -4.36 -8.03 14.10
C ASN A 416 -4.77 -8.72 12.80
N TYR A 417 -4.13 -9.85 12.46
CA TYR A 417 -4.33 -10.54 11.19
C TYR A 417 -5.15 -11.82 11.38
N ASN A 418 -6.43 -11.64 11.72
CA ASN A 418 -7.41 -12.70 11.84
C ASN A 418 -8.62 -12.34 10.97
N ASP A 419 -9.33 -13.33 10.40
CA ASP A 419 -10.56 -13.03 9.67
C ASP A 419 -11.54 -12.31 10.60
N SER A 420 -12.04 -11.15 10.18
CA SER A 420 -12.84 -10.28 11.05
C SER A 420 -14.13 -10.93 11.54
N SER A 421 -14.67 -11.91 10.80
CA SER A 421 -15.88 -12.64 11.18
C SER A 421 -15.69 -13.53 12.40
N TRP A 422 -14.45 -13.84 12.78
CA TRP A 422 -14.13 -14.60 13.99
C TRP A 422 -14.13 -13.71 15.23
N ASN A 423 -14.21 -12.38 15.06
CA ASN A 423 -14.28 -11.39 16.13
C ASN A 423 -13.15 -11.53 17.17
N LYS A 424 -11.95 -11.90 16.70
CA LYS A 424 -10.77 -12.09 17.54
C LYS A 424 -10.09 -10.75 17.82
N LYS A 425 -9.85 -10.49 19.10
CA LYS A 425 -9.01 -9.39 19.58
C LYS A 425 -7.65 -9.93 19.96
N VAL A 426 -6.61 -9.12 19.81
CA VAL A 426 -5.22 -9.48 20.11
C VAL A 426 -4.79 -8.80 21.40
N ASN A 427 -4.16 -9.55 22.30
CA ASN A 427 -3.33 -9.05 23.39
C ASN A 427 -1.88 -9.39 23.10
N ALA A 428 -1.08 -8.37 22.76
CA ALA A 428 0.32 -8.54 22.42
C ALA A 428 1.25 -7.86 23.44
N LYS A 429 2.45 -8.43 23.60
CA LYS A 429 3.54 -7.83 24.38
C LYS A 429 4.77 -7.68 23.49
N MET A 430 5.26 -6.44 23.38
CA MET A 430 6.48 -6.11 22.67
C MET A 430 7.59 -5.84 23.68
N ASN A 431 8.64 -6.66 23.69
CA ASN A 431 9.80 -6.46 24.55
C ASN A 431 10.87 -5.69 23.78
N PHE A 432 11.07 -4.43 24.13
CA PHE A 432 12.09 -3.56 23.56
C PHE A 432 13.42 -3.59 24.34
N GLY A 433 13.50 -4.32 25.46
CA GLY A 433 14.70 -4.42 26.28
C GLY A 433 14.99 -3.11 27.01
N ASP A 434 16.04 -2.39 26.61
CA ASP A 434 16.53 -1.23 27.35
C ASP A 434 15.79 0.08 27.04
N TYR A 435 14.84 0.08 26.10
CA TYR A 435 14.02 1.27 25.85
C TYR A 435 13.09 1.54 27.04
N THR A 436 12.92 2.82 27.38
CA THR A 436 12.09 3.26 28.52
C THR A 436 10.71 3.75 28.11
N GLN A 437 10.51 4.12 26.84
CA GLN A 437 9.25 4.65 26.33
C GLN A 437 8.94 4.14 24.91
N ALA A 438 7.69 4.28 24.47
CA ALA A 438 7.31 4.13 23.07
C ALA A 438 6.28 5.18 22.66
N GLN A 439 6.43 5.75 21.47
CA GLN A 439 5.33 6.47 20.82
C GLN A 439 4.42 5.46 20.14
N VAL A 440 3.12 5.54 20.43
CA VAL A 440 2.08 4.62 19.94
C VAL A 440 1.00 5.43 19.24
N TYR A 441 0.80 5.16 17.95
CA TYR A 441 -0.23 5.78 17.12
C TYR A 441 -1.34 4.75 16.86
N ARG A 442 -2.54 5.05 17.35
CA ARG A 442 -3.72 4.17 17.29
C ARG A 442 -4.98 5.00 17.15
N ARG A 443 -5.88 4.64 16.21
CA ARG A 443 -7.20 5.27 16.04
C ARG A 443 -7.20 6.79 16.11
N GLY A 444 -6.41 7.47 15.30
CA GLY A 444 -6.41 8.93 15.35
C GLY A 444 -5.46 9.56 16.36
N LYS A 445 -4.87 8.78 17.28
CA LYS A 445 -4.25 9.31 18.50
C LYS A 445 -2.83 8.82 18.71
N LYS A 446 -1.93 9.78 18.91
CA LYS A 446 -0.59 9.57 19.47
C LYS A 446 -0.66 9.47 20.98
N SER A 447 0.09 8.53 21.54
CA SER A 447 0.37 8.43 22.97
C SER A 447 1.85 8.12 23.19
N VAL A 448 2.43 8.62 24.28
CA VAL A 448 3.77 8.23 24.74
C VAL A 448 3.57 7.35 25.96
N VAL A 449 4.02 6.10 25.86
CA VAL A 449 3.79 5.07 26.88
C VAL A 449 5.11 4.73 27.56
N ASP A 450 5.15 4.84 28.90
CA ASP A 450 6.27 4.36 29.69
C ASP A 450 6.30 2.82 29.70
N LEU A 451 7.46 2.26 29.40
CA LEU A 451 7.67 0.82 29.33
C LEU A 451 8.08 0.27 30.70
N LYS A 452 7.34 -0.73 31.19
CA LYS A 452 7.71 -1.44 32.41
C LYS A 452 8.64 -2.58 32.05
N ASN A 453 9.89 -2.52 32.50
CA ASN A 453 10.94 -3.48 32.14
C ASN A 453 11.12 -3.63 30.61
N GLY A 454 11.00 -2.52 29.88
CA GLY A 454 11.11 -2.53 28.41
C GLY A 454 9.92 -3.12 27.66
N ILE A 455 8.83 -3.45 28.35
CA ILE A 455 7.67 -4.12 27.74
C ILE A 455 6.56 -3.10 27.48
N LEU A 456 6.08 -3.09 26.23
CA LEU A 456 4.83 -2.47 25.81
C LEU A 456 3.74 -3.54 25.71
N THR A 457 2.58 -3.28 26.29
CA THR A 457 1.39 -4.11 26.08
C THR A 457 0.45 -3.41 25.11
N LEU A 458 -0.04 -4.15 24.12
CA LEU A 458 -0.99 -3.68 23.12
C LEU A 458 -2.24 -4.55 23.16
N GLU A 459 -3.40 -3.91 23.08
CA GLU A 459 -4.68 -4.56 22.87
C GLU A 459 -5.18 -4.09 21.50
N LEU A 460 -5.29 -4.98 20.51
CA LEU A 460 -5.78 -4.64 19.18
C LEU A 460 -7.18 -5.21 18.98
N GLU A 461 -8.08 -4.35 18.54
CA GLU A 461 -9.42 -4.72 18.13
C GLU A 461 -9.40 -5.44 16.78
N VAL A 462 -10.56 -5.96 16.35
CA VAL A 462 -10.67 -6.73 15.10
C VAL A 462 -10.21 -5.89 13.91
N GLY A 463 -9.30 -6.43 13.11
CA GLY A 463 -8.72 -5.76 11.93
C GLY A 463 -7.89 -4.51 12.23
N GLU A 464 -7.63 -4.18 13.50
CA GLU A 464 -6.87 -2.99 13.88
C GLU A 464 -5.38 -3.13 13.59
N GLY A 465 -4.74 -1.99 13.29
CA GLY A 465 -3.29 -1.84 13.35
C GLY A 465 -2.84 -0.70 14.26
N VAL A 466 -1.60 -0.79 14.74
CA VAL A 466 -0.96 0.20 15.61
C VAL A 466 0.47 0.44 15.13
N PHE A 467 0.85 1.73 14.97
CA PHE A 467 2.22 2.10 14.65
C PHE A 467 3.00 2.45 15.93
N VAL A 468 4.13 1.79 16.15
CA VAL A 468 4.93 1.87 17.37
C VAL A 468 6.37 2.26 17.06
N ILE A 469 6.90 3.24 17.80
CA ILE A 469 8.29 3.70 17.70
C ILE A 469 8.89 3.70 19.11
N PRO A 470 9.82 2.79 19.46
CA PRO A 470 10.45 2.78 20.77
C PRO A 470 11.46 3.94 20.90
N CYS A 471 11.50 4.55 22.09
CA CYS A 471 12.35 5.71 22.42
C CYS A 471 12.86 5.68 23.86
N SER A 472 13.76 6.60 24.24
CA SER A 472 14.33 6.62 25.61
C SER A 472 14.63 8.00 26.15
#